data_AF-A0A9P8KEV5-F1
#
_entry.id   AF-A0A9P8KEV5-F1
#
_cell.length_a   1.000
_cell.length_b   1.000
_cell.length_c   1.000
_cell.angle_alpha   90.00
_cell.angle_beta   90.00
_cell.angle_gamma   90.00
#
_symmetry.space_group_name_H-M   'P 1'
#
loop_
_entity.id
_entity.type
_entity.pdbx_description
1 polymer ?
#
loop_
_entity_poly.entity_id
_entity_poly.type
_entity_poly.pdbx_seq_one_letter_code
_entity_poly.pdbx_strand_id
1 'polypeptide(L)'
;MSTWSPMLDAVEYRWRRFLPSDGDLLGGQPTQDSEMRWDGLWEYGSIGIPRVGLPLLNKSVDDDWKHHAAELGGGIVGFIEGFHQIHCVVSIVSS
;
A
#
# COMPACT_ATOMS: atom_id res chain seq x y z
N MET A 1 -1.74 -21.31 -1.58
CA MET A 1 -0.65 -20.79 -2.43
C MET A 1 -0.85 -19.29 -2.56
N SER A 2 0.15 -18.48 -2.27
CA SER A 2 0.10 -17.05 -2.56
C SER A 2 0.22 -16.85 -4.07
N THR A 3 -0.67 -16.04 -4.64
CA THR A 3 -0.50 -15.52 -6.00
C THR A 3 0.81 -14.73 -6.05
N TRP A 4 1.56 -14.83 -7.15
CA TRP A 4 2.74 -14.01 -7.36
C TRP A 4 2.37 -12.53 -7.26
N SER A 5 3.24 -11.71 -6.68
CA SER A 5 3.07 -10.26 -6.64
C SER A 5 4.41 -9.61 -6.94
N PRO A 6 4.48 -8.59 -7.81
CA PRO A 6 5.72 -7.87 -8.10
C PRO A 6 6.27 -7.18 -6.84
N MET A 7 5.42 -6.97 -5.83
CA MET A 7 5.85 -6.46 -4.54
C MET A 7 6.84 -7.40 -3.84
N LEU A 8 6.72 -8.72 -4.04
CA LEU A 8 7.59 -9.70 -3.39
C LEU A 8 9.06 -9.56 -3.82
N ASP A 9 9.31 -9.02 -5.00
CA ASP A 9 10.67 -8.75 -5.51
C ASP A 9 11.24 -7.41 -4.97
N ALA A 10 10.39 -6.56 -4.40
CA ALA A 10 10.73 -5.20 -3.97
C ALA A 10 10.75 -5.00 -2.44
N VAL A 11 10.18 -5.94 -1.67
CA VAL A 11 10.08 -5.82 -0.21
C VAL A 11 11.08 -6.69 0.53
N GLU A 12 11.60 -6.16 1.64
CA GLU A 12 12.36 -6.91 2.62
C GLU A 12 11.51 -7.15 3.86
N TYR A 13 11.34 -8.42 4.26
CA TYR A 13 10.63 -8.77 5.48
C TYR A 13 11.57 -8.71 6.67
N ARG A 14 11.22 -7.89 7.67
CA ARG A 14 11.94 -7.82 8.94
C ARG A 14 11.01 -8.14 10.10
N TRP A 15 11.43 -9.08 10.94
CA TRP A 15 10.79 -9.30 12.22
C TRP A 15 11.24 -8.23 13.21
N ARG A 16 10.27 -7.49 13.76
CA ARG A 16 10.50 -6.54 14.86
C ARG A 16 9.44 -6.74 15.93
N ARG A 17 9.89 -6.63 17.19
CA ARG A 17 8.99 -6.44 18.33
C ARG A 17 8.85 -4.94 18.55
N PHE A 18 7.64 -4.43 18.42
CA PHE A 18 7.32 -3.06 18.81
C PHE A 18 7.09 -3.06 20.32
N LEU A 19 7.97 -2.39 21.04
CA LEU A 19 7.81 -2.11 22.46
C LEU A 19 7.43 -0.63 22.57
N PRO A 20 6.54 -0.26 23.51
CA PRO A 20 6.33 1.15 23.83
C PRO A 20 7.68 1.76 24.20
N SER A 21 8.11 2.75 23.43
CA SER A 21 9.33 3.49 23.70
C SER A 21 8.98 4.95 23.94
N ASP A 22 9.79 5.63 24.75
CA ASP A 22 9.73 7.09 24.82
C ASP A 22 9.89 7.66 23.39
N GLY A 23 8.93 8.48 22.96
CA GLY A 23 8.89 9.03 21.61
C GLY A 23 8.12 8.20 20.57
N ASP A 24 7.24 7.29 20.97
CA ASP A 24 6.24 6.71 20.04
C ASP A 24 5.34 7.82 19.46
N LEU A 25 5.40 8.01 18.14
CA LEU A 25 4.69 9.08 17.42
C LEU A 25 3.39 8.59 16.77
N LEU A 26 3.11 7.28 16.83
CA LEU A 26 2.01 6.62 16.13
C LEU A 26 1.05 5.92 17.10
N GLY A 27 1.55 5.44 18.24
CA GLY A 27 0.76 4.82 19.29
C GLY A 27 0.15 5.82 20.28
N GLY A 28 -0.71 5.31 21.17
CA GLY A 28 -1.37 6.09 22.21
C GLY A 28 -2.77 6.57 21.82
N GLN A 29 -3.28 7.56 22.55
CA GLN A 29 -4.57 8.17 22.22
C GLN A 29 -4.43 8.96 20.91
N PRO A 30 -5.35 8.76 19.95
CA PRO A 30 -5.37 9.50 18.69
C PRO A 30 -5.31 11.02 18.90
N THR A 31 -4.41 11.67 18.17
CA THR A 31 -4.23 13.11 18.07
C THR A 31 -4.18 13.50 16.60
N GLN A 32 -4.43 14.77 16.26
CA GLN A 32 -4.30 15.24 14.88
C GLN A 32 -2.92 14.93 14.29
N ASP A 33 -1.86 15.13 15.06
CA ASP A 33 -0.49 14.84 14.62
C ASP A 33 -0.25 13.35 14.39
N SER A 34 -0.82 12.47 15.21
CA SER A 34 -0.67 11.02 15.02
C SER A 34 -1.46 10.53 13.81
N GLU A 35 -2.66 11.06 13.57
CA GLU A 35 -3.47 10.74 12.37
C GLU A 35 -2.73 11.17 11.09
N MET A 36 -2.21 12.39 11.05
CA MET A 36 -1.41 12.85 9.88
C MET A 36 -0.17 11.98 9.63
N ARG A 37 0.44 11.44 10.68
CA ARG A 37 1.58 10.52 10.54
C ARG A 37 1.15 9.15 10.05
N TRP A 38 0.00 8.66 10.50
CA TRP A 38 -0.60 7.43 9.98
C TRP A 38 -0.94 7.55 8.50
N ASP A 39 -1.51 8.68 8.07
CA ASP A 39 -1.79 8.97 6.66
C ASP A 39 -0.53 8.90 5.80
N GLY A 40 0.57 9.50 6.26
CA GLY A 40 1.86 9.43 5.59
C GLY A 40 2.44 8.01 5.43
N LEU A 41 1.94 6.99 6.14
CA LEU A 41 2.41 5.61 6.00
C LEU A 41 1.72 4.85 4.87
N TRP A 42 0.47 5.18 4.54
CA TRP A 42 -0.32 4.44 3.55
C TRP A 42 -0.61 5.24 2.27
N GLU A 43 -0.49 6.57 2.30
CA GLU A 43 -0.69 7.48 1.15
C GLU A 43 0.44 7.44 0.11
N TYR A 44 0.91 6.24 -0.25
CA TYR A 44 1.91 6.05 -1.30
C TYR A 44 1.35 6.27 -2.70
N GLY A 45 0.03 6.09 -2.86
CA GLY A 45 -0.65 6.17 -4.14
C GLY A 45 -0.63 4.85 -4.92
N SER A 46 -0.69 4.95 -6.26
CA SER A 46 -0.73 3.80 -7.16
C SER A 46 0.60 3.58 -7.87
N ILE A 47 0.83 2.33 -8.29
CA ILE A 47 2.01 1.89 -9.02
C ILE A 47 1.62 1.40 -10.43
N GLY A 48 2.55 1.55 -11.37
CA GLY A 48 2.40 1.04 -12.73
C GLY A 48 2.74 -0.45 -12.82
N ILE A 49 1.74 -1.27 -13.12
CA ILE A 49 1.91 -2.70 -13.38
C ILE A 49 2.09 -2.93 -14.89
N PRO A 50 3.16 -3.61 -15.33
CA PRO A 50 3.32 -3.93 -16.74
C PRO A 50 2.27 -4.96 -17.16
N ARG A 51 1.72 -4.82 -18.37
CA ARG A 51 0.65 -5.70 -18.89
C ARG A 51 1.02 -7.18 -18.84
N VAL A 52 2.29 -7.51 -19.08
CA VAL A 52 2.83 -8.89 -19.02
C VAL A 52 2.72 -9.51 -17.62
N GLY A 53 2.60 -8.69 -16.57
CA GLY A 53 2.42 -9.14 -15.19
C GLY A 53 0.97 -9.49 -14.81
N LEU A 54 -0.04 -9.09 -15.60
CA LEU A 54 -1.45 -9.36 -15.27
C LEU A 54 -1.78 -10.85 -15.13
N PRO A 55 -1.35 -11.75 -16.04
CA PRO A 55 -1.60 -13.18 -15.88
C PRO A 55 -1.00 -13.75 -14.59
N LEU A 56 0.16 -13.23 -14.17
CA LEU A 56 0.82 -13.65 -12.93
C LEU A 56 0.04 -13.22 -11.68
N LEU A 57 -0.74 -12.15 -11.79
CA LEU A 57 -1.71 -11.68 -10.77
C LEU A 57 -3.07 -12.38 -10.89
N ASN A 58 -3.21 -13.37 -11.78
CA ASN A 58 -4.47 -14.02 -12.10
C ASN A 58 -5.55 -13.03 -12.58
N LYS A 59 -5.15 -12.05 -13.41
CA LYS A 59 -6.01 -11.05 -14.03
C LYS A 59 -6.10 -11.25 -15.54
N SER A 60 -7.26 -10.96 -16.11
CA SER A 60 -7.46 -10.97 -17.56
C SER A 60 -6.64 -9.86 -18.21
N VAL A 61 -6.10 -10.15 -19.38
CA VAL A 61 -5.42 -9.15 -20.20
C VAL A 61 -6.37 -8.38 -21.10
N ASP A 62 -7.63 -8.81 -21.26
CA ASP A 62 -8.57 -8.25 -22.23
C ASP A 62 -9.58 -7.26 -21.62
N ASP A 63 -9.44 -6.94 -20.34
CA ASP A 63 -10.28 -5.94 -19.66
C ASP A 63 -9.84 -4.50 -19.99
N ASP A 64 -10.76 -3.55 -19.78
CA ASP A 64 -10.49 -2.11 -19.92
C ASP A 64 -9.78 -1.57 -18.67
N TRP A 65 -8.47 -1.81 -18.63
CA TRP A 65 -7.62 -1.39 -17.51
C TRP A 65 -7.37 0.12 -17.50
N LYS A 66 -7.40 0.73 -16.32
CA LYS A 66 -6.94 2.11 -16.15
C LYS A 66 -5.42 2.16 -16.25
N HIS A 67 -4.91 3.15 -16.99
CA HIS A 67 -3.48 3.37 -17.20
C HIS A 67 -3.00 4.67 -16.56
N HIS A 68 -1.76 4.67 -16.09
CA HIS A 68 -1.06 5.92 -15.80
C HIS A 68 -0.69 6.64 -17.09
N ALA A 69 -0.57 7.97 -16.99
CA ALA A 69 -0.05 8.77 -18.08
C ALA A 69 1.40 8.37 -18.40
N ALA A 70 1.80 8.46 -19.67
CA ALA A 70 3.10 7.97 -20.13
C ALA A 70 4.27 8.72 -19.46
N GLU A 71 4.09 10.01 -19.19
CA GLU A 71 5.03 10.88 -18.48
C GLU A 71 5.26 10.49 -17.02
N LEU A 72 4.36 9.70 -16.42
CA LEU A 72 4.48 9.14 -15.08
C LEU A 72 5.07 7.72 -15.07
N GLY A 73 5.59 7.25 -16.21
CA GLY A 73 6.12 5.89 -16.39
C GLY A 73 5.10 4.88 -16.95
N GLY A 74 3.84 5.29 -17.12
CA GLY A 74 2.79 4.47 -17.71
C GLY A 74 2.45 3.19 -16.92
N GLY A 75 1.97 2.18 -17.62
CA GLY A 75 1.53 0.92 -17.00
C GLY A 75 0.09 0.97 -16.48
N ILE A 76 -0.37 -0.16 -15.97
CA ILE A 76 -1.72 -0.36 -15.43
C ILE A 76 -1.74 0.07 -13.98
N VAL A 77 -2.76 0.85 -13.59
CA VAL A 77 -2.90 1.34 -12.21
C VAL A 77 -3.10 0.15 -11.26
N GLY A 78 -2.18 -0.02 -10.32
CA GLY A 78 -2.26 -0.99 -9.23
C GLY A 78 -2.13 -0.33 -7.87
N PHE A 79 -2.79 -0.90 -6.86
CA PHE A 79 -2.68 -0.48 -5.46
C PHE A 79 -2.10 -1.59 -4.60
N ILE A 80 -1.47 -1.21 -3.50
CA ILE A 80 -0.82 -2.12 -2.57
C ILE A 80 -1.80 -2.46 -1.46
N GLU A 81 -2.24 -3.72 -1.40
CA GLU A 81 -3.25 -4.18 -0.43
C GLU A 81 -2.84 -3.94 1.03
N GLY A 82 -1.54 -3.97 1.35
CA GLY A 82 -1.07 -3.63 2.69
C GLY A 82 -1.42 -2.20 3.12
N PHE A 83 -1.41 -1.24 2.20
CA PHE A 83 -1.84 0.14 2.47
C PHE A 83 -3.37 0.22 2.62
N HIS A 84 -4.12 -0.61 1.90
CA HIS A 84 -5.55 -0.78 2.14
C HIS A 84 -5.83 -1.31 3.56
N GLN A 85 -5.04 -2.26 4.05
CA GLN A 85 -5.22 -2.76 5.42
C GLN A 85 -4.87 -1.70 6.47
N ILE A 86 -3.83 -0.89 6.27
CA ILE A 86 -3.42 0.15 7.22
C ILE A 86 -4.47 1.27 7.33
N HIS A 87 -4.96 1.83 6.21
CA HIS A 87 -5.96 2.92 6.29
C HIS A 87 -7.25 2.47 6.98
N CYS A 88 -7.65 1.19 6.84
CA CYS A 88 -8.83 0.62 7.51
C CYS A 88 -8.67 0.53 9.04
N VAL A 89 -7.45 0.33 9.54
CA VAL A 89 -7.18 0.28 10.99
C VAL A 89 -7.28 1.70 11.60
N VAL A 90 -6.86 2.71 10.85
CA VAL A 90 -6.77 4.11 11.30
C VAL A 90 -8.14 4.83 11.23
N SER A 91 -9.04 4.40 10.34
CA SER A 91 -10.33 5.07 10.09
C SER A 91 -11.37 5.00 11.24
N ILE A 92 -11.05 4.48 12.42
CA ILE A 92 -12.01 4.25 13.52
C ILE A 92 -12.24 5.48 14.43
N VAL A 93 -11.49 6.59 14.26
CA VAL A 93 -11.57 7.75 15.19
C VAL A 93 -12.07 9.04 14.54
N SER A 94 -12.64 8.96 13.33
CA SER A 94 -13.34 10.08 12.70
C SER A 94 -14.86 9.89 12.79
N SER A 95 -15.43 10.06 13.98
CA SER A 95 -16.88 10.27 14.18
C SER A 95 -17.14 11.14 15.39
#